data_AF-A0A8X6GPJ0-F1
#
_entry.id   AF-A0A8X6GPJ0-F1
#
_cell.length_a   1.000
_cell.length_b   1.000
_cell.length_c   1.000
_cell.angle_alpha   90.00
_cell.angle_beta   90.00
_cell.angle_gamma   90.00
#
_symmetry.space_group_name_H-M   'P 1'
#
loop_
_entity.id
_entity.type
_entity.pdbx_description
1 polymer ?
#
loop_
_entity_poly.entity_id
_entity_poly.type
_entity_poly.pdbx_seq_one_letter_code
_entity_poly.pdbx_strand_id
1 'polypeptide(L)'
;MRNGYAFNPECKDKIANKIKTELWEDCVPELILEILDIPYNVNNKRMESIVRAIVETNRIPVTGNIKNPECLKYYCNVPEIANYNRE
;
A
#
# COMPACT_ATOMS: atom_id res chain seq x y z
N MET A 1 4.57 -12.76 4.54
CA MET A 1 3.96 -12.92 5.88
C MET A 1 4.63 -14.06 6.62
N ARG A 2 4.71 -14.01 7.96
CA ARG A 2 5.20 -15.15 8.76
C ARG A 2 4.15 -16.25 8.73
N ASN A 3 4.56 -17.51 8.61
CA ASN A 3 3.63 -18.64 8.51
C ASN A 3 2.62 -18.62 9.66
N GLY A 4 1.32 -18.59 9.36
CA GLY A 4 0.22 -18.55 10.35
C GLY A 4 -0.44 -17.18 10.57
N TYR A 5 0.03 -16.10 9.94
CA TYR A 5 -0.62 -14.79 10.00
C TYR A 5 -1.22 -14.44 8.65
N ALA A 6 -2.54 -14.29 8.61
CA ALA A 6 -3.30 -13.81 7.47
C ALA A 6 -3.85 -12.42 7.75
N PHE A 7 -4.02 -11.61 6.70
CA PHE A 7 -4.71 -10.35 6.82
C PHE A 7 -6.20 -10.62 7.05
N ASN A 8 -6.65 -10.41 8.29
CA ASN A 8 -8.03 -10.64 8.70
C ASN A 8 -8.66 -9.30 9.15
N PRO A 9 -10.01 -9.22 9.22
CA PRO A 9 -10.69 -8.01 9.69
C PRO A 9 -10.26 -7.59 11.11
N GLU A 10 -9.90 -8.54 11.96
CA GLU A 10 -9.37 -8.25 13.31
C GLU A 10 -8.04 -7.48 13.27
N CYS A 11 -7.14 -7.81 12.32
CA CYS A 11 -5.91 -7.07 12.10
C CYS A 11 -6.19 -5.64 11.63
N LYS A 12 -7.16 -5.45 10.73
CA LYS A 12 -7.57 -4.10 10.29
C LYS A 12 -8.07 -3.27 11.48
N ASP A 13 -8.97 -3.84 12.29
CA ASP A 13 -9.52 -3.18 13.47
C ASP A 13 -8.42 -2.82 14.49
N LYS A 14 -7.49 -3.74 14.76
CA LYS A 14 -6.33 -3.49 15.64
C LYS A 14 -5.47 -2.32 15.14
N ILE A 15 -5.22 -2.23 13.83
CA ILE A 15 -4.44 -1.14 13.24
C ILE A 15 -5.19 0.19 13.40
N ALA A 16 -6.47 0.22 13.03
CA ALA A 16 -7.32 1.41 13.13
C ALA A 16 -7.44 1.92 14.57
N ASN A 17 -7.74 1.03 15.52
CA ASN A 17 -7.86 1.38 16.94
C ASN A 17 -6.54 1.90 17.52
N LYS A 18 -5.40 1.34 17.10
CA LYS A 18 -4.09 1.82 17.55
C LYS A 18 -3.78 3.22 17.03
N ILE A 19 -4.07 3.50 15.76
CA ILE A 19 -3.91 4.84 15.17
C ILE A 19 -4.82 5.85 15.89
N LYS A 20 -6.09 5.50 16.09
CA LYS A 20 -7.06 6.34 16.79
C LYS A 20 -6.64 6.68 18.22
N THR A 21 -6.07 5.71 18.94
CA THR A 21 -5.66 5.87 20.35
C THR A 21 -4.38 6.69 20.49
N GLU A 22 -3.40 6.48 19.62
CA GLU A 22 -2.07 7.12 19.72
C GLU A 22 -2.01 8.49 19.03
N LEU A 23 -2.90 8.73 18.06
CA LEU A 23 -2.95 9.96 17.27
C LEU A 23 -4.31 10.64 17.45
N TRP A 24 -5.21 10.45 16.47
CA TRP A 24 -6.55 11.04 16.41
C TRP A 24 -7.41 10.25 15.42
N GLU A 25 -8.73 10.32 15.56
CA GLU A 25 -9.70 9.52 14.78
C GLU A 25 -9.57 9.73 13.27
N ASP A 26 -9.34 10.97 12.88
CA ASP A 26 -9.39 11.44 11.49
C ASP A 26 -7.97 11.28 10.83
N CYS A 27 -7.01 10.71 11.60
CA CYS A 27 -5.76 10.12 11.12
C CYS A 27 -5.91 8.65 10.69
N VAL A 28 -7.04 8.03 10.99
CA VAL A 28 -7.29 6.62 10.64
C VAL A 28 -7.53 6.53 9.14
N PRO A 29 -6.76 5.73 8.39
CA PRO A 29 -6.95 5.58 6.96
C PRO A 29 -8.29 4.90 6.67
N GLU A 30 -9.03 5.43 5.70
CA GLU A 30 -10.28 4.86 5.23
C GLU A 30 -10.08 3.51 4.52
N LEU A 31 -8.90 3.30 3.94
CA LEU A 31 -8.56 2.10 3.18
C LEU A 31 -7.26 1.46 3.69
N ILE A 32 -7.36 0.20 4.14
CA ILE A 32 -6.22 -0.64 4.55
C ILE A 32 -6.25 -1.94 3.75
N LEU A 33 -5.21 -2.15 2.95
CA LEU A 33 -5.06 -3.30 2.06
C LEU A 33 -3.79 -4.08 2.36
N GLU A 34 -3.84 -5.39 2.15
CA GLU A 34 -2.63 -6.21 2.16
C GLU A 34 -1.92 -6.14 0.82
N ILE A 35 -0.59 -6.22 0.86
CA ILE A 35 0.24 -6.31 -0.32
C ILE A 35 1.34 -7.34 -0.09
N LEU A 36 1.79 -7.97 -1.17
CA LEU A 36 2.81 -9.01 -1.11
C LEU A 36 4.21 -8.44 -0.88
N ASP A 37 4.51 -7.26 -1.42
CA ASP A 37 5.84 -6.65 -1.34
C ASP A 37 5.78 -5.12 -1.54
N ILE A 38 6.80 -4.41 -1.03
CA ILE A 38 6.89 -2.94 -1.05
C ILE A 38 8.05 -2.52 -1.97
N PRO A 39 7.89 -1.53 -2.87
CA PRO A 39 8.97 -1.13 -3.76
C PRO A 39 10.08 -0.38 -3.03
N TYR A 40 11.31 -0.86 -3.24
CA TYR A 40 12.53 -0.24 -2.73
C TYR A 40 13.49 0.08 -3.86
N ASN A 41 14.25 1.16 -3.70
CA ASN A 41 15.38 1.43 -4.58
C ASN A 41 16.61 0.58 -4.21
N VAL A 42 17.66 0.67 -5.03
CA VAL A 42 18.94 -0.01 -4.78
C VAL A 42 19.60 0.36 -3.43
N ASN A 43 19.27 1.53 -2.89
CA ASN A 43 19.72 2.04 -1.59
C ASN A 43 18.73 1.72 -0.43
N ASN A 44 17.77 0.80 -0.63
CA ASN A 44 16.71 0.45 0.33
C ASN A 44 15.80 1.62 0.76
N LYS A 45 15.69 2.68 -0.04
CA LYS A 45 14.70 3.74 0.14
C LYS A 45 13.33 3.26 -0.38
N ARG A 46 12.27 3.49 0.41
CA ARG A 46 10.87 3.25 0.02
C ARG A 46 10.46 4.20 -1.11
N MET A 47 9.81 3.67 -2.15
CA MET A 47 9.46 4.41 -3.36
C MET A 47 7.98 4.79 -3.41
N GLU A 48 7.49 5.52 -2.41
CA GLU A 48 6.08 5.90 -2.25
C GLU A 48 5.54 6.71 -3.44
N SER A 49 6.34 7.63 -3.99
CA SER A 49 5.93 8.46 -5.14
C SER A 49 5.64 7.65 -6.39
N ILE A 50 6.28 6.48 -6.56
CA ILE A 50 6.03 5.59 -7.70
C ILE A 50 4.73 4.84 -7.50
N VAL A 51 4.48 4.36 -6.28
CA VAL A 51 3.21 3.70 -5.92
C VAL A 51 2.05 4.65 -6.18
N ARG A 52 2.15 5.91 -5.74
CA ARG A 52 1.14 6.94 -5.99
C ARG A 52 0.86 7.12 -7.48
N ALA A 53 1.91 7.28 -8.29
CA ALA A 53 1.76 7.44 -9.74
C ALA A 53 1.11 6.20 -10.41
N ILE A 54 1.44 4.99 -9.95
CA ILE A 54 0.83 3.75 -10.44
C ILE A 54 -0.65 3.71 -10.08
N VAL A 55 -1.01 4.08 -8.86
CA VAL A 55 -2.41 4.12 -8.42
C VAL A 55 -3.23 5.12 -9.23
N GLU A 56 -2.69 6.31 -9.49
CA GLU A 56 -3.41 7.37 -10.22
C GLU A 56 -3.53 7.06 -11.73
N THR A 57 -2.46 6.59 -12.35
CA THR A 57 -2.40 6.39 -13.81
C THR A 57 -2.70 4.96 -14.25
N ASN A 58 -2.73 4.03 -13.29
CA ASN A 58 -2.86 2.60 -13.50
C ASN A 58 -1.82 2.02 -14.47
N ARG A 59 -0.62 2.64 -14.51
CA ARG A 59 0.48 2.29 -15.41
C ARG A 59 1.79 2.19 -14.64
N ILE A 60 2.61 1.20 -15.00
CA ILE A 60 3.94 1.01 -14.41
C ILE A 60 4.92 1.98 -15.10
N PRO A 61 5.55 2.92 -14.36
CA PRO A 61 6.52 3.83 -14.96
C PRO A 61 7.82 3.10 -15.32
N VAL A 62 8.44 3.50 -16.43
CA VAL A 62 9.74 2.98 -16.86
C VAL A 62 10.83 3.63 -16.00
N THR A 63 11.21 2.99 -14.90
CA THR A 63 12.27 3.47 -14.01
C THR A 63 13.28 2.36 -13.69
N GLY A 64 14.57 2.65 -13.89
CA GLY A 64 15.65 1.67 -13.80
C GLY A 64 16.29 1.51 -12.41
N ASN A 65 15.79 2.23 -11.39
CA ASN A 65 16.42 2.29 -10.06
C ASN A 65 15.62 1.58 -8.96
N ILE A 66 14.85 0.54 -9.31
CA ILE A 66 14.07 -0.26 -8.36
C ILE A 66 14.72 -1.63 -8.18
N LYS A 67 14.91 -2.02 -6.93
CA LYS A 67 15.52 -3.29 -6.54
C LYS A 67 14.59 -4.48 -6.81
N ASN A 68 13.29 -4.31 -6.58
CA ASN A 68 12.24 -5.31 -6.75
C ASN A 68 11.14 -4.81 -7.71
N PRO A 69 11.43 -4.62 -9.01
CA PRO A 69 10.47 -4.04 -9.95
C PRO A 69 9.20 -4.89 -10.12
N GLU A 70 9.27 -6.20 -9.83
CA GLU A 70 8.12 -7.10 -9.91
C GLU A 70 7.01 -6.77 -8.91
N CYS A 71 7.29 -6.05 -7.81
CA CYS A 71 6.26 -5.71 -6.83
C CYS A 71 5.29 -4.63 -7.35
N LEU A 72 5.71 -3.83 -8.34
CA LEU A 72 4.90 -2.73 -8.88
C LEU A 72 3.59 -3.20 -9.49
N LYS A 73 3.56 -4.42 -10.04
CA LYS A 73 2.36 -5.01 -10.64
C LYS A 73 1.23 -5.21 -9.62
N TYR A 74 1.56 -5.37 -8.33
CA TYR A 74 0.57 -5.56 -7.28
C TYR A 74 -0.21 -4.27 -6.95
N TYR A 75 0.29 -3.13 -7.40
CA TYR A 75 -0.35 -1.83 -7.20
C TYR A 75 -1.19 -1.40 -8.42
N CYS A 76 -1.19 -2.16 -9.52
CA CYS A 76 -2.03 -1.93 -10.68
C CYS A 76 -3.39 -2.61 -10.53
N ASN A 77 -4.43 -2.02 -11.14
CA ASN A 77 -5.78 -2.54 -11.23
C ASN A 77 -6.41 -2.91 -9.88
N VAL A 78 -6.13 -2.16 -8.83
CA VAL A 78 -6.73 -2.39 -7.51
C VAL A 78 -8.08 -1.66 -7.46
N PRO A 79 -9.23 -2.37 -7.58
CA PRO A 79 -10.54 -1.73 -7.69
C PRO A 79 -10.92 -0.97 -6.41
N GLU A 80 -10.48 -1.46 -5.25
CA GLU A 80 -10.69 -0.83 -3.95
C GLU A 80 -10.11 0.59 -3.92
N ILE A 81 -8.93 0.81 -4.50
CA ILE A 81 -8.29 2.13 -4.57
C ILE A 81 -8.92 3.01 -5.65
N ALA A 82 -9.31 2.42 -6.78
CA ALA A 82 -9.92 3.14 -7.89
C ALA A 82 -11.31 3.71 -7.54
N ASN A 83 -12.08 3.00 -6.70
CA ASN A 83 -13.37 3.48 -6.21
C ASN A 83 -13.20 4.65 -5.24
N TYR A 84 -12.18 4.61 -4.37
CA TYR A 84 -11.91 5.67 -3.40
C TYR A 84 -11.54 7.01 -4.06
N ASN A 85 -10.80 7.01 -5.17
CA ASN A 85 -10.42 8.26 -5.87
C ASN A 85 -11.58 8.90 -6.67
N ARG A 86 -12.78 8.32 -6.66
CA ARG A 86 -13.96 8.81 -7.40
C ARG A 86 -15.02 9.47 -6.52
N GLU A 87 -14.83 9.47 -5.22
CA GLU A 87 -15.67 10.17 -4.24
C GLU A 87 -15.06 11.55 -3.92
#